data_AF-A0A4U6N8I1-F1
#
_entry.id   AF-A0A4U6N8I1-F1
#
_cell.length_a   1.000
_cell.length_b   1.000
_cell.length_c   1.000
_cell.angle_alpha   90.00
_cell.angle_beta   90.00
_cell.angle_gamma   90.00
#
_symmetry.space_group_name_H-M   'P 1'
#
loop_
_entity.id
_entity.type
_entity.pdbx_description
1 polymer ?
#
loop_
_entity_poly.entity_id
_entity_poly.type
_entity_poly.pdbx_seq_one_letter_code
_entity_poly.pdbx_strand_id
1 'polypeptide(L)'
;MINEEALLPDDVLSTLPGREAVLGHAVAVDGERWRRALVDRALPAMTGKLASGGRTTVTRQEVFDLGDQDRTVENAFQLLYYSLAWGLGTRASRLHQRLDGLAKHQDTAGERLVCAWTSVRNGDPTAEAYSLLTTNRGGGRIPWFGPAFSTKFLYFAQGSTTAPRYLILDQVVTRNLRRDVWPDAPTAGWWPDTYQRYCTLLTHWATQASANPDMQRTVWADEIELALFKR
;
A
#
# COMPACT_ATOMS: atom_id res chain seq x y z
N MET A 1 15.90 9.11 12.67
CA MET A 1 15.87 7.90 11.80
C MET A 1 14.99 6.86 12.48
N ILE A 2 14.42 5.88 11.77
CA ILE A 2 13.65 4.79 12.40
C ILE A 2 14.63 3.91 13.18
N ASN A 3 14.33 3.62 14.45
CA ASN A 3 15.04 2.61 15.24
C ASN A 3 14.48 1.22 14.92
N GLU A 4 15.20 0.43 14.11
CA GLU A 4 14.78 -0.92 13.67
C GLU A 4 14.86 -1.98 14.78
N GLU A 5 15.67 -1.74 15.81
CA GLU A 5 15.90 -2.66 16.94
C GLU A 5 14.96 -2.42 18.11
N ALA A 6 13.98 -1.51 17.95
CA ALA A 6 13.02 -1.22 19.00
C ALA A 6 12.12 -2.42 19.28
N LEU A 7 11.81 -2.64 20.56
CA LEU A 7 10.85 -3.66 20.97
C LEU A 7 9.42 -3.30 20.53
N LEU A 8 8.64 -4.30 20.15
CA LEU A 8 7.21 -4.16 19.87
C LEU A 8 6.48 -3.60 21.09
N PRO A 9 5.76 -2.46 20.97
CA PRO A 9 4.98 -1.92 22.08
C PRO A 9 3.84 -2.86 22.51
N ASP A 10 3.64 -3.01 23.83
CA ASP A 10 2.60 -3.88 24.42
C ASP A 10 1.18 -3.54 23.95
N ASP A 11 0.89 -2.25 23.72
CA ASP A 11 -0.41 -1.81 23.24
C ASP A 11 -0.66 -2.19 21.77
N VAL A 12 0.40 -2.31 20.97
CA VAL A 12 0.31 -2.83 19.59
C VAL A 12 0.16 -4.35 19.61
N LEU A 13 0.90 -5.05 20.47
CA LEU A 13 0.81 -6.51 20.63
C LEU A 13 -0.59 -6.96 21.09
N SER A 14 -1.18 -6.25 22.05
CA SER A 14 -2.51 -6.58 22.59
C SER A 14 -3.67 -6.26 21.64
N THR A 15 -3.43 -5.55 20.54
CA THR A 15 -4.45 -5.14 19.56
C THR A 15 -4.29 -5.78 18.18
N LEU A 16 -3.45 -6.82 18.07
CA LEU A 16 -3.20 -7.50 16.81
C LEU A 16 -4.48 -8.11 16.23
N PRO A 17 -4.87 -7.72 15.01
CA PRO A 17 -6.20 -8.01 14.48
C PRO A 17 -6.37 -9.45 13.98
N GLY A 18 -5.29 -10.18 13.69
CA GLY A 18 -5.36 -11.47 13.01
C GLY A 18 -5.46 -11.34 11.49
N ARG A 19 -5.02 -12.39 10.78
CA ARG A 19 -4.94 -12.40 9.31
C ARG A 19 -6.30 -12.19 8.64
N GLU A 20 -7.36 -12.80 9.15
CA GLU A 20 -8.72 -12.66 8.61
C GLU A 20 -9.19 -11.20 8.66
N ALA A 21 -8.99 -10.52 9.79
CA ALA A 21 -9.37 -9.11 9.93
C ALA A 21 -8.49 -8.17 9.09
N VAL A 22 -7.22 -8.52 8.84
CA VAL A 22 -6.39 -7.81 7.86
C VAL A 22 -6.99 -7.93 6.47
N LEU A 23 -7.21 -9.16 5.99
CA LEU A 23 -7.72 -9.41 4.64
C LEU A 23 -9.15 -8.86 4.43
N GLY A 24 -9.98 -8.93 5.47
CA GLY A 24 -11.33 -8.39 5.50
C GLY A 24 -11.41 -6.87 5.66
N HIS A 25 -10.29 -6.17 5.89
CA HIS A 25 -10.30 -4.71 6.03
C HIS A 25 -10.81 -4.06 4.73
N ALA A 26 -11.97 -3.44 4.81
CA ALA A 26 -12.71 -2.98 3.64
C ALA A 26 -13.00 -1.47 3.67
N VAL A 27 -13.04 -0.88 2.48
CA VAL A 27 -13.30 0.55 2.30
C VAL A 27 -14.45 0.73 1.31
N ALA A 28 -15.39 1.62 1.65
CA ALA A 28 -16.46 2.02 0.75
C ALA A 28 -15.92 2.94 -0.36
N VAL A 29 -16.30 2.67 -1.60
CA VAL A 29 -15.86 3.37 -2.81
C VAL A 29 -17.07 3.73 -3.68
N ASP A 30 -17.00 4.87 -4.36
CA ASP A 30 -17.95 5.30 -5.37
C ASP A 30 -17.45 4.89 -6.77
N GLY A 31 -17.82 3.67 -7.21
CA GLY A 31 -17.37 3.10 -8.48
C GLY A 31 -17.83 3.91 -9.69
N GLU A 32 -19.02 4.51 -9.62
CA GLU A 32 -19.52 5.38 -10.69
C GLU A 32 -18.68 6.66 -10.85
N ARG A 33 -18.22 7.25 -9.75
CA ARG A 33 -17.27 8.38 -9.80
C ARG A 33 -15.95 7.99 -10.45
N TRP A 34 -15.40 6.83 -10.07
CA TRP A 34 -14.16 6.31 -10.66
C TRP A 34 -14.31 6.05 -12.15
N ARG A 35 -15.36 5.33 -12.56
CA ARG A 35 -15.65 5.00 -13.96
C ARG A 35 -15.74 6.27 -14.82
N ARG A 36 -16.53 7.26 -14.40
CA ARG A 36 -16.63 8.55 -15.11
C ARG A 36 -15.28 9.25 -15.20
N ALA A 37 -14.57 9.37 -14.08
CA ALA A 37 -13.30 10.10 -14.04
C ALA A 37 -12.21 9.47 -14.94
N LEU A 38 -12.21 8.15 -15.11
CA LEU A 38 -11.31 7.44 -16.02
C LEU A 38 -11.70 7.64 -17.49
N VAL A 39 -13.00 7.49 -17.82
CA VAL A 39 -13.51 7.70 -19.19
C VAL A 39 -13.24 9.13 -19.67
N ASP A 40 -13.47 10.14 -18.83
CA ASP A 40 -13.24 11.55 -19.16
C ASP A 40 -11.77 11.86 -19.53
N ARG A 41 -10.85 10.95 -19.20
CA ARG A 41 -9.40 11.10 -19.40
C ARG A 41 -8.82 10.11 -20.40
N ALA A 42 -9.66 9.31 -21.06
CA ALA A 42 -9.26 8.22 -21.94
C ALA A 42 -8.25 7.23 -21.30
N LEU A 43 -8.31 7.08 -19.97
CA LEU A 43 -7.50 6.10 -19.25
C LEU A 43 -8.06 4.68 -19.46
N PRO A 44 -7.22 3.62 -19.32
CA PRO A 44 -7.67 2.24 -19.42
C PRO A 44 -8.93 1.97 -18.60
N ALA A 45 -9.90 1.31 -19.22
CA ALA A 45 -11.20 1.05 -18.59
C ALA A 45 -11.04 0.17 -17.35
N MET A 46 -11.74 0.53 -16.29
CA MET A 46 -11.76 -0.24 -15.05
C MET A 46 -12.59 -1.51 -15.21
N THR A 47 -12.17 -2.60 -14.57
CA THR A 47 -12.87 -3.88 -14.57
C THR A 47 -13.27 -4.32 -13.15
N GLY A 48 -14.04 -5.40 -13.05
CA GLY A 48 -14.46 -5.98 -11.77
C GLY A 48 -15.45 -5.12 -11.00
N LYS A 49 -15.39 -5.20 -9.67
CA LYS A 49 -16.36 -4.62 -8.74
C LYS A 49 -16.47 -3.10 -8.81
N LEU A 50 -15.39 -2.38 -9.10
CA LEU A 50 -15.45 -0.94 -9.27
C LEU A 50 -16.11 -0.52 -10.60
N ALA A 51 -16.17 -1.41 -11.59
CA ALA A 51 -16.76 -1.13 -12.90
C ALA A 51 -18.30 -1.21 -12.92
N SER A 52 -18.92 -1.92 -11.96
CA SER A 52 -20.37 -2.13 -11.93
C SER A 52 -21.20 -0.89 -11.61
N GLY A 53 -20.55 0.24 -11.31
CA GLY A 53 -21.21 1.49 -10.94
C GLY A 53 -21.73 1.52 -9.50
N GLY A 54 -22.25 2.68 -9.09
CA GLY A 54 -22.77 2.93 -7.74
C GLY A 54 -21.72 2.88 -6.64
N ARG A 55 -22.18 2.78 -5.39
CA ARG A 55 -21.31 2.56 -4.23
C ARG A 55 -21.06 1.08 -4.04
N THR A 56 -19.82 0.73 -3.73
CA THR A 56 -19.40 -0.64 -3.45
C THR A 56 -18.39 -0.63 -2.31
N THR A 57 -18.01 -1.82 -1.84
CA THR A 57 -17.00 -2.02 -0.83
C THR A 57 -15.84 -2.81 -1.43
N VAL A 58 -14.61 -2.35 -1.23
CA VAL A 58 -13.41 -3.06 -1.67
C VAL A 58 -12.65 -3.54 -0.44
N THR A 59 -12.50 -4.85 -0.30
CA THR A 59 -11.71 -5.49 0.76
C THR A 59 -10.24 -5.50 0.41
N ARG A 60 -9.37 -5.67 1.41
CA ARG A 60 -7.92 -5.79 1.22
C ARG A 60 -7.57 -7.04 0.40
N GLN A 61 -8.28 -8.16 0.63
CA GLN A 61 -8.16 -9.39 -0.16
C GLN A 61 -8.47 -9.15 -1.65
N GLU A 62 -9.58 -8.47 -1.97
CA GLU A 62 -9.95 -8.21 -3.37
C GLU A 62 -8.89 -7.39 -4.13
N VAL A 63 -8.14 -6.51 -3.45
CA VAL A 63 -7.02 -5.80 -4.09
C VAL A 63 -5.79 -6.70 -4.22
N PHE A 64 -5.52 -7.58 -3.26
CA PHE A 64 -4.47 -8.59 -3.37
C PHE A 64 -4.70 -9.55 -4.54
N ASP A 65 -5.95 -9.93 -4.80
CA ASP A 65 -6.30 -10.82 -5.92
C ASP A 65 -5.89 -10.22 -7.28
N LEU A 66 -5.87 -8.88 -7.41
CA LEU A 66 -5.31 -8.20 -8.59
C LEU A 66 -3.79 -8.34 -8.66
N GLY A 67 -3.11 -8.32 -7.53
CA GLY A 67 -1.65 -8.53 -7.42
C GLY A 67 -1.19 -9.96 -7.73
N ASP A 68 -2.12 -10.91 -7.82
CA ASP A 68 -1.88 -12.29 -8.26
C ASP A 68 -2.09 -12.51 -9.77
N GLN A 69 -2.53 -11.48 -10.50
CA GLN A 69 -2.68 -11.54 -11.96
C GLN A 69 -1.35 -11.37 -12.70
N ASP A 70 -1.40 -11.60 -14.02
CA ASP A 70 -0.26 -11.35 -14.90
C ASP A 70 0.13 -9.86 -14.90
N ARG A 71 1.45 -9.62 -14.94
CA ARG A 71 2.07 -8.29 -14.87
C ARG A 71 2.02 -7.56 -16.21
N THR A 72 0.83 -7.39 -16.76
CA THR A 72 0.60 -6.58 -17.97
C THR A 72 0.37 -5.12 -17.59
N VAL A 73 0.47 -4.21 -18.57
CA VAL A 73 0.19 -2.79 -18.36
C VAL A 73 -1.26 -2.59 -17.91
N GLU A 74 -2.20 -3.29 -18.54
CA GLU A 74 -3.63 -3.22 -18.25
C GLU A 74 -3.92 -3.62 -16.80
N ASN A 75 -3.37 -4.75 -16.35
CA ASN A 75 -3.55 -5.23 -14.99
C ASN A 75 -2.85 -4.33 -13.97
N ALA A 76 -1.70 -3.76 -14.33
CA ALA A 76 -0.98 -2.81 -13.47
C ALA A 76 -1.81 -1.53 -13.25
N PHE A 77 -2.54 -1.07 -14.27
CA PHE A 77 -3.52 0.00 -14.12
C PHE A 77 -4.71 -0.41 -13.23
N GLN A 78 -5.26 -1.62 -13.39
CA GLN A 78 -6.32 -2.11 -12.49
C GLN A 78 -5.85 -2.13 -11.03
N LEU A 79 -4.69 -2.71 -10.77
CA LEU A 79 -4.09 -2.76 -9.44
C LEU A 79 -3.88 -1.36 -8.86
N LEU A 80 -3.39 -0.41 -9.67
CA LEU A 80 -3.25 0.99 -9.28
C LEU A 80 -4.60 1.62 -8.93
N TYR A 81 -5.64 1.44 -9.75
CA TYR A 81 -6.96 2.02 -9.51
C TYR A 81 -7.57 1.50 -8.22
N TYR A 82 -7.51 0.19 -7.98
CA TYR A 82 -8.03 -0.40 -6.74
C TYR A 82 -7.20 0.02 -5.53
N SER A 83 -5.88 0.12 -5.64
CA SER A 83 -5.00 0.63 -4.57
C SER A 83 -5.35 2.07 -4.19
N LEU A 84 -5.59 2.93 -5.19
CA LEU A 84 -6.00 4.32 -4.98
C LEU A 84 -7.41 4.41 -4.40
N ALA A 85 -8.36 3.66 -4.96
CA ALA A 85 -9.74 3.61 -4.52
C ALA A 85 -9.85 3.17 -3.06
N TRP A 86 -9.15 2.10 -2.70
CA TRP A 86 -9.07 1.59 -1.33
C TRP A 86 -8.44 2.61 -0.38
N GLY A 87 -7.36 3.28 -0.78
CA GLY A 87 -6.71 4.30 0.06
C GLY A 87 -7.46 5.64 0.17
N LEU A 88 -8.31 5.99 -0.80
CA LEU A 88 -9.05 7.27 -0.83
C LEU A 88 -10.48 7.17 -0.29
N GLY A 89 -11.09 6.00 -0.39
CA GLY A 89 -12.50 5.76 -0.07
C GLY A 89 -13.47 6.70 -0.78
N THR A 90 -14.63 6.95 -0.15
CA THR A 90 -15.70 7.79 -0.72
C THR A 90 -15.35 9.28 -0.83
N ARG A 91 -14.37 9.77 -0.06
CA ARG A 91 -13.91 11.15 -0.14
C ARG A 91 -13.19 11.42 -1.46
N ALA A 92 -12.47 10.43 -2.01
CA ALA A 92 -11.77 10.54 -3.29
C ALA A 92 -10.89 11.81 -3.41
N SER A 93 -10.20 12.18 -2.33
CA SER A 93 -9.49 13.46 -2.25
C SER A 93 -8.42 13.58 -3.35
N ARG A 94 -8.53 14.67 -4.10
CA ARG A 94 -7.68 14.98 -5.26
C ARG A 94 -7.70 13.92 -6.37
N LEU A 95 -8.78 13.14 -6.50
CA LEU A 95 -8.91 12.12 -7.53
C LEU A 95 -8.65 12.69 -8.93
N HIS A 96 -9.26 13.81 -9.29
CA HIS A 96 -9.10 14.41 -10.60
C HIS A 96 -7.65 14.81 -10.89
N GLN A 97 -6.96 15.48 -9.97
CA GLN A 97 -5.55 15.85 -10.16
C GLN A 97 -4.64 14.62 -10.34
N ARG A 98 -4.93 13.54 -9.60
CA ARG A 98 -4.22 12.27 -9.72
C ARG A 98 -4.39 11.65 -11.10
N LEU A 99 -5.63 11.56 -11.56
CA LEU A 99 -5.94 10.99 -12.86
C LEU A 99 -5.49 11.89 -14.02
N ASP A 100 -5.51 13.21 -13.87
CA ASP A 100 -4.94 14.16 -14.85
C ASP A 100 -3.43 13.95 -15.00
N GLY A 101 -2.73 13.78 -13.88
CA GLY A 101 -1.29 13.47 -13.88
C GLY A 101 -1.00 12.12 -14.52
N LEU A 102 -1.82 11.11 -14.21
CA LEU A 102 -1.68 9.77 -14.78
C LEU A 102 -1.92 9.78 -16.30
N ALA A 103 -2.98 10.42 -16.77
CA ALA A 103 -3.33 10.49 -18.19
C ALA A 103 -2.25 11.18 -19.03
N LYS A 104 -1.64 12.26 -18.51
CA LYS A 104 -0.54 12.96 -19.20
C LYS A 104 0.73 12.13 -19.36
N HIS A 105 0.89 11.07 -18.57
CA HIS A 105 2.11 10.26 -18.51
C HIS A 105 1.81 8.76 -18.62
N GLN A 106 0.69 8.39 -19.25
CA GLN A 106 0.12 7.05 -19.22
C GLN A 106 1.13 5.96 -19.58
N ASP A 107 1.86 6.10 -20.70
CA ASP A 107 2.80 5.09 -21.17
C ASP A 107 3.93 4.86 -20.14
N THR A 108 4.62 5.94 -19.76
CA THR A 108 5.71 5.87 -18.77
C THR A 108 5.23 5.44 -17.39
N ALA A 109 3.97 5.72 -17.04
CA ALA A 109 3.38 5.24 -15.79
C ALA A 109 3.13 3.73 -15.86
N GLY A 110 2.56 3.23 -16.96
CA GLY A 110 2.35 1.81 -17.20
C GLY A 110 3.63 0.99 -17.07
N GLU A 111 4.69 1.41 -17.75
CA GLU A 111 6.02 0.78 -17.66
C GLU A 111 6.54 0.76 -16.21
N ARG A 112 6.41 1.87 -15.48
CA ARG A 112 6.87 1.95 -14.08
C ARG A 112 6.09 1.02 -13.16
N LEU A 113 4.77 0.92 -13.34
CA LEU A 113 3.93 0.05 -12.53
C LEU A 113 4.27 -1.42 -12.79
N VAL A 114 4.46 -1.82 -14.05
CA VAL A 114 4.88 -3.19 -14.41
C VAL A 114 6.27 -3.52 -13.85
N CYS A 115 7.24 -2.61 -13.99
CA CYS A 115 8.58 -2.80 -13.41
C CYS A 115 8.53 -2.93 -11.89
N ALA A 116 7.79 -2.06 -11.20
CA ALA A 116 7.65 -2.10 -9.76
C ALA A 116 6.95 -3.38 -9.29
N TRP A 117 5.89 -3.81 -9.97
CA TRP A 117 5.20 -5.07 -9.67
C TRP A 117 6.12 -6.27 -9.93
N THR A 118 6.88 -6.27 -11.01
CA THR A 118 7.87 -7.32 -11.29
C THR A 118 8.93 -7.42 -10.21
N SER A 119 9.48 -6.28 -9.78
CA SER A 119 10.46 -6.21 -8.69
C SER A 119 9.91 -6.77 -7.38
N VAL A 120 8.66 -6.42 -7.06
CA VAL A 120 7.94 -6.98 -5.91
C VAL A 120 7.79 -8.50 -6.00
N ARG A 121 7.36 -9.04 -7.15
CA ARG A 121 7.18 -10.48 -7.33
C ARG A 121 8.49 -11.26 -7.35
N ASN A 122 9.60 -10.63 -7.72
CA ASN A 122 10.94 -11.22 -7.66
C ASN A 122 11.51 -11.25 -6.24
N GLY A 123 10.90 -10.50 -5.31
CA GLY A 123 11.36 -10.41 -3.92
C GLY A 123 12.57 -9.51 -3.73
N ASP A 124 12.76 -8.52 -4.61
CA ASP A 124 13.83 -7.54 -4.53
C ASP A 124 13.78 -6.75 -3.20
N PRO A 125 14.86 -6.08 -2.78
CA PRO A 125 14.82 -5.20 -1.62
C PRO A 125 13.71 -4.14 -1.69
N THR A 126 13.11 -3.82 -0.54
CA THR A 126 11.97 -2.89 -0.47
C THR A 126 12.33 -1.48 -0.95
N ALA A 127 13.57 -1.02 -0.70
CA ALA A 127 14.07 0.24 -1.23
C ALA A 127 14.17 0.25 -2.76
N GLU A 128 14.57 -0.86 -3.38
CA GLU A 128 14.74 -0.96 -4.83
C GLU A 128 13.39 -0.88 -5.55
N ALA A 129 12.42 -1.72 -5.15
CA ALA A 129 11.09 -1.69 -5.75
C ALA A 129 10.40 -0.32 -5.57
N TYR A 130 10.58 0.31 -4.40
CA TYR A 130 10.02 1.63 -4.12
C TYR A 130 10.70 2.76 -4.89
N SER A 131 11.99 2.62 -5.21
CA SER A 131 12.73 3.58 -6.04
C SER A 131 12.26 3.59 -7.51
N LEU A 132 11.56 2.55 -7.96
CA LEU A 132 10.93 2.52 -9.29
C LEU A 132 9.72 3.47 -9.37
N LEU A 133 9.06 3.72 -8.25
CA LEU A 133 7.88 4.59 -8.15
C LEU A 133 8.17 5.95 -7.51
N THR A 134 9.33 6.10 -6.86
CA THR A 134 9.70 7.32 -6.14
C THR A 134 11.11 7.83 -6.48
N THR A 135 11.32 9.14 -6.31
CA THR A 135 12.64 9.76 -6.38
C THR A 135 13.47 9.37 -5.15
N ASN A 136 14.77 9.63 -5.20
CA ASN A 136 15.68 9.42 -4.06
C ASN A 136 15.29 10.21 -2.79
N ARG A 137 14.44 11.23 -2.92
CA ARG A 137 13.89 12.01 -1.80
C ARG A 137 12.43 11.63 -1.46
N GLY A 138 11.92 10.51 -1.97
CA GLY A 138 10.58 10.02 -1.66
C GLY A 138 9.43 10.76 -2.36
N GLY A 139 9.72 11.57 -3.38
CA GLY A 139 8.69 12.17 -4.23
C GLY A 139 8.18 11.16 -5.25
N GLY A 140 6.90 11.21 -5.63
CA GLY A 140 6.37 10.32 -6.67
C GLY A 140 6.99 10.56 -8.04
N ARG A 141 7.37 9.49 -8.76
CA ARG A 141 7.80 9.55 -10.17
C ARG A 141 6.62 9.64 -11.15
N ILE A 142 5.44 9.19 -10.71
CA ILE A 142 4.18 9.41 -11.40
C ILE A 142 3.55 10.65 -10.74
N PRO A 143 3.25 11.73 -11.49
CA PRO A 143 2.71 12.95 -10.89
C PRO A 143 1.45 12.71 -10.08
N TRP A 144 1.36 13.37 -8.92
CA TRP A 144 0.28 13.19 -7.96
C TRP A 144 0.13 11.78 -7.38
N PHE A 145 0.99 10.83 -7.74
CA PHE A 145 1.09 9.52 -7.09
C PHE A 145 2.20 9.56 -6.03
N GLY A 146 1.84 10.13 -4.88
CA GLY A 146 2.76 10.33 -3.77
C GLY A 146 3.19 9.03 -3.08
N PRO A 147 4.19 9.12 -2.18
CA PRO A 147 4.86 7.97 -1.58
C PRO A 147 3.92 6.98 -0.89
N ALA A 148 2.88 7.46 -0.20
CA ALA A 148 1.90 6.59 0.49
C ALA A 148 1.07 5.71 -0.45
N PHE A 149 0.83 6.17 -1.68
CA PHE A 149 0.15 5.35 -2.67
C PHE A 149 1.11 4.43 -3.40
N SER A 150 2.38 4.83 -3.56
CA SER A 150 3.43 3.93 -4.02
C SER A 150 3.56 2.72 -3.09
N THR A 151 3.60 2.91 -1.77
CA THR A 151 3.65 1.77 -0.83
C THR A 151 2.40 0.91 -0.88
N LYS A 152 1.20 1.50 -1.06
CA LYS A 152 -0.05 0.74 -1.23
C LYS A 152 0.00 -0.14 -2.47
N PHE A 153 0.44 0.41 -3.61
CA PHE A 153 0.62 -0.37 -4.83
C PHE A 153 1.60 -1.53 -4.61
N LEU A 154 2.76 -1.29 -4.00
CA LEU A 154 3.75 -2.34 -3.74
C LEU A 154 3.22 -3.41 -2.77
N TYR A 155 2.51 -3.01 -1.72
CA TYR A 155 1.88 -3.93 -0.76
C TYR A 155 0.88 -4.86 -1.43
N PHE A 156 0.08 -4.38 -2.39
CA PHE A 156 -0.86 -5.25 -3.09
C PHE A 156 -0.19 -6.05 -4.22
N ALA A 157 0.85 -5.50 -4.85
CA ALA A 157 1.58 -6.14 -5.96
C ALA A 157 2.25 -7.48 -5.58
N GLN A 158 2.52 -7.73 -4.30
CA GLN A 158 3.05 -9.02 -3.84
C GLN A 158 2.04 -10.17 -3.89
N GLY A 159 0.74 -9.86 -4.06
CA GLY A 159 -0.33 -10.86 -4.08
C GLY A 159 -0.66 -11.45 -2.71
N SER A 160 -1.64 -12.36 -2.69
CA SER A 160 -2.27 -12.88 -1.48
C SER A 160 -1.54 -14.08 -0.84
N THR A 161 -0.68 -14.75 -1.61
CA THR A 161 -0.13 -16.07 -1.29
C THR A 161 1.17 -16.03 -0.46
N THR A 162 1.81 -14.87 -0.35
CA THR A 162 3.09 -14.72 0.35
C THR A 162 2.96 -13.83 1.59
N ALA A 163 3.76 -14.12 2.61
CA ALA A 163 3.87 -13.26 3.77
C ALA A 163 4.37 -11.87 3.33
N PRO A 164 3.69 -10.77 3.73
CA PRO A 164 3.97 -9.46 3.18
C PRO A 164 5.31 -8.89 3.62
N ARG A 165 6.08 -8.44 2.63
CA ARG A 165 7.39 -7.78 2.80
C ARG A 165 7.32 -6.29 2.53
N TYR A 166 6.45 -5.87 1.60
CA TYR A 166 6.23 -4.47 1.27
C TYR A 166 5.02 -4.03 2.07
N LEU A 167 5.13 -3.04 2.95
CA LEU A 167 4.04 -2.67 3.86
C LEU A 167 3.52 -1.27 3.55
N ILE A 168 2.25 -1.02 3.87
CA ILE A 168 1.69 0.32 3.69
C ILE A 168 2.35 1.28 4.68
N LEU A 169 2.98 2.35 4.19
CA LEU A 169 3.39 3.49 5.00
C LEU A 169 2.58 4.70 4.59
N ASP A 170 1.78 5.23 5.50
CA ASP A 170 1.06 6.47 5.29
C ASP A 170 1.14 7.40 6.50
N GLN A 171 0.46 8.55 6.43
CA GLN A 171 0.54 9.58 7.47
C GLN A 171 0.00 9.11 8.82
N VAL A 172 -0.97 8.18 8.83
CA VAL A 172 -1.55 7.65 10.08
C VAL A 172 -0.51 6.75 10.75
N VAL A 173 0.02 5.77 10.00
CA VAL A 173 1.07 4.88 10.50
C VAL A 173 2.30 5.68 10.93
N THR A 174 2.77 6.61 10.08
CA THR A 174 3.92 7.46 10.38
C THR A 174 3.73 8.26 11.67
N ARG A 175 2.55 8.85 11.88
CA ARG A 175 2.23 9.58 13.12
C ARG A 175 2.31 8.67 14.33
N ASN A 176 1.76 7.46 14.23
CA ASN A 176 1.70 6.52 15.36
C ASN A 176 3.07 5.90 15.68
N LEU A 177 4.00 5.83 14.71
CA LEU A 177 5.40 5.44 14.93
C LEU A 177 6.24 6.51 15.65
N ARG A 178 5.83 7.79 15.63
CA ARG A 178 6.59 8.87 16.28
C ARG A 178 6.80 8.65 17.77
N ARG A 179 5.83 8.00 18.41
CA ARG A 179 5.84 7.77 19.86
C ARG A 179 6.96 6.84 20.29
N ASP A 180 7.28 5.84 19.49
CA ASP A 180 8.08 4.70 19.94
C ASP A 180 9.43 4.60 19.21
N VAL A 181 9.46 4.87 17.90
CA VAL A 181 10.62 4.50 17.05
C VAL A 181 11.07 5.57 16.07
N TRP A 182 10.26 6.60 15.84
CA TRP A 182 10.56 7.62 14.84
C TRP A 182 10.08 9.04 15.22
N PRO A 183 10.57 9.65 16.32
CA PRO A 183 10.08 10.94 16.81
C PRO A 183 9.98 12.05 15.75
N ASP A 184 11.01 12.15 14.91
CA ASP A 184 11.13 13.18 13.86
C ASP A 184 10.56 12.75 12.49
N ALA A 185 9.58 11.85 12.47
CA ALA A 185 9.06 11.34 11.21
C ALA A 185 8.48 12.46 10.31
N PRO A 186 8.89 12.57 9.03
CA PRO A 186 8.35 13.57 8.13
C PRO A 186 6.90 13.23 7.77
N THR A 187 6.10 14.26 7.48
CA THR A 187 4.68 14.10 7.13
C THR A 187 4.47 13.59 5.70
N ALA A 188 5.50 13.63 4.86
CA ALA A 188 5.53 13.09 3.50
C ALA A 188 6.99 12.92 3.04
N GLY A 189 7.18 12.28 1.88
CA GLY A 189 8.49 12.20 1.22
C GLY A 189 9.44 11.22 1.90
N TRP A 190 9.02 9.98 2.09
CA TRP A 190 9.86 8.94 2.68
C TRP A 190 10.86 8.43 1.66
N TRP A 191 12.15 8.50 1.99
CA TRP A 191 13.22 8.04 1.12
C TRP A 191 13.19 6.51 1.00
N PRO A 192 13.72 5.93 -0.09
CA PRO A 192 13.77 4.47 -0.25
C PRO A 192 14.35 3.73 0.96
N ASP A 193 15.47 4.19 1.50
CA ASP A 193 16.07 3.58 2.69
C ASP A 193 15.16 3.69 3.91
N THR A 194 14.45 4.82 4.06
CA THR A 194 13.48 5.00 5.16
C THR A 194 12.33 4.00 5.03
N TYR A 195 11.82 3.79 3.81
CA TYR A 195 10.78 2.80 3.56
C TYR A 195 11.27 1.37 3.85
N GLN A 196 12.52 1.06 3.48
CA GLN A 196 13.12 -0.23 3.83
C GLN A 196 13.22 -0.44 5.33
N ARG A 197 13.76 0.54 6.07
CA ARG A 197 13.86 0.45 7.53
C ARG A 197 12.50 0.28 8.20
N TYR A 198 11.46 0.95 7.69
CA TYR A 198 10.10 0.74 8.15
C TYR A 198 9.63 -0.71 7.94
N CYS A 199 9.84 -1.29 6.76
CA CYS A 199 9.46 -2.68 6.48
C CYS A 199 10.26 -3.68 7.34
N THR A 200 11.56 -3.43 7.54
CA THR A 200 12.42 -4.21 8.43
C THR A 200 11.88 -4.19 9.86
N LEU A 201 11.58 -3.01 10.41
CA LEU A 201 11.05 -2.86 11.76
C LEU A 201 9.76 -3.66 11.95
N LEU A 202 8.78 -3.54 11.04
CA LEU A 202 7.52 -4.25 11.20
C LEU A 202 7.68 -5.77 11.04
N THR A 203 8.63 -6.21 10.24
CA THR A 203 9.01 -7.64 10.14
C THR A 203 9.64 -8.12 11.45
N HIS A 204 10.50 -7.31 12.06
CA HIS A 204 11.08 -7.58 13.37
C HIS A 204 10.01 -7.68 14.47
N TRP A 205 9.08 -6.71 14.51
CA TRP A 205 7.94 -6.72 15.42
C TRP A 205 7.02 -7.92 15.23
N ALA A 206 6.73 -8.32 14.00
CA ALA A 206 5.97 -9.54 13.73
C ALA A 206 6.68 -10.81 14.23
N THR A 207 8.01 -10.84 14.13
CA THR A 207 8.84 -11.94 14.67
C THR A 207 8.75 -11.98 16.20
N GLN A 208 8.87 -10.84 16.86
CA GLN A 208 8.71 -10.73 18.32
C GLN A 208 7.31 -11.16 18.78
N ALA A 209 6.27 -10.71 18.09
CA ALA A 209 4.90 -11.09 18.39
C ALA A 209 4.68 -12.61 18.22
N SER A 210 5.22 -13.19 17.15
CA SER A 210 5.13 -14.64 16.89
C SER A 210 5.90 -15.49 17.90
N ALA A 211 6.95 -14.93 18.53
CA ALA A 211 7.73 -15.60 19.57
C ALA A 211 7.14 -15.44 20.98
N ASN A 212 6.09 -14.62 21.14
CA ASN A 212 5.44 -14.45 22.43
C ASN A 212 4.70 -15.74 22.85
N PRO A 213 4.91 -16.28 24.07
CA PRO A 213 4.27 -17.51 24.53
C PRO A 213 2.73 -17.49 24.51
N ASP A 214 2.12 -16.32 24.68
CA ASP A 214 0.67 -16.14 24.65
C ASP A 214 0.12 -16.11 23.21
N MET A 215 0.99 -15.97 22.21
CA MET A 215 0.64 -15.94 20.80
C MET A 215 0.72 -17.34 20.18
N GLN A 216 -0.43 -18.01 20.05
CA GLN A 216 -0.52 -19.37 19.51
C GLN A 216 -0.55 -19.44 17.98
N ARG A 217 -0.10 -18.40 17.29
CA ARG A 217 -0.15 -18.29 15.83
C ARG A 217 1.01 -17.45 15.30
N THR A 218 1.37 -17.67 14.05
CA THR A 218 2.26 -16.73 13.34
C THR A 218 1.56 -15.38 13.16
N VAL A 219 2.27 -14.31 13.45
CA VAL A 219 1.85 -12.93 13.20
C VAL A 219 2.57 -12.42 11.96
N TRP A 220 1.83 -11.81 11.03
CA TRP A 220 2.41 -11.19 9.84
C TRP A 220 2.62 -9.69 10.03
N ALA A 221 3.60 -9.13 9.31
CA ALA A 221 3.98 -7.73 9.45
C ALA A 221 2.86 -6.74 9.07
N ASP A 222 1.90 -7.14 8.24
CA ASP A 222 0.74 -6.32 7.91
C ASP A 222 -0.36 -6.33 8.98
N GLU A 223 -0.31 -7.24 9.96
CA GLU A 223 -1.10 -7.14 11.18
C GLU A 223 -0.59 -6.01 12.08
N ILE A 224 0.73 -5.86 12.16
CA ILE A 224 1.40 -4.78 12.88
C ILE A 224 1.07 -3.44 12.22
N GLU A 225 1.15 -3.37 10.88
CA GLU A 225 0.71 -2.19 10.10
C GLU A 225 -0.73 -1.80 10.44
N LEU A 226 -1.66 -2.76 10.45
CA LEU A 226 -3.06 -2.46 10.68
C LEU A 226 -3.35 -2.07 12.14
N ALA A 227 -2.66 -2.69 13.10
CA ALA A 227 -2.73 -2.28 14.51
C ALA A 227 -2.24 -0.83 14.67
N LEU A 228 -1.09 -0.48 14.07
CA LEU A 228 -0.59 0.90 14.05
C LEU A 228 -1.55 1.87 13.35
N PHE A 229 -2.21 1.45 12.27
CA PHE A 229 -3.19 2.30 11.57
C PHE A 229 -4.43 2.61 12.43
N LYS A 230 -4.84 1.66 13.29
CA LYS A 230 -6.01 1.79 14.17
C LYS A 230 -5.71 2.41 15.55
N ARG A 231 -4.43 2.59 15.88
CA ARG A 231 -3.96 3.10 17.17
C ARG A 231 -4.28 4.58 17.40
#